data_AF-A0A2E9YBI3-F1
#
_entry.id   AF-A0A2E9YBI3-F1
#
_cell.length_a   1.000
_cell.length_b   1.000
_cell.length_c   1.000
_cell.angle_alpha   90.00
_cell.angle_beta   90.00
_cell.angle_gamma   90.00
#
_symmetry.space_group_name_H-M   'P 1'
#
loop_
_entity.id
_entity.type
_entity.pdbx_description
1 polymer ?
#
loop_
_entity_poly.entity_id
_entity_poly.type
_entity_poly.pdbx_seq_one_letter_code
_entity_poly.pdbx_strand_id
1 'polypeptide(L)'
;MNSLNHTSNALRCLALTFASAILTLTASGQNDLMLQGIIDFTVPSGGSDGKAIHLVANNDIADLSAYGIGVANNGGGTDGQEYTFPEMAVTAGDDIFVARSLDAMSNYFLADCFASFEHALDANSSVSQNGDDAIELFFNDAVIETFGDIDTDGTGEEWDYLDSWAYKMEGVWTYGGTNCTDGTANTFESDCPYPMCDIPEDIPGCMDENAFNYNSNATVDDGSCEAVLTDCLDFDADNYNGDANTACEECCEFLGCTDETALNYDDEANSDDASCIFDASELSNALMLQGIIDFTVPSGGSDGKALHFVAANDIADLSIFGVGVANNGGGTDGEEYSFPEMAVSAGDDVLLARTPEVMESYLATSCYGSFEHILTASSAISQNGDDAIELFEMGIVIETFGDIDVDGSGEEWEYMDSWAYKMDGAWTYGGVNCTDGTETIADASCVYPLCGGCTDPFFLNYDSMASADDGSCAGFVVFGCTYEVAINYNSLATHDDGSCEVETGAACLGDLDDDGLIATPDLLTFLSVFGLSCE
;
A
#
# COMPACT_ATOMS: atom_id res chain seq x y z
N MET A 1 62.09 -44.80 44.98
CA MET A 1 63.51 -44.40 44.83
C MET A 1 63.49 -43.06 44.11
N ASN A 2 63.51 -41.95 44.87
CA ASN A 2 64.61 -40.96 44.98
C ASN A 2 65.01 -40.34 43.63
N SER A 3 65.11 -39.02 43.42
CA SER A 3 64.88 -37.81 44.24
C SER A 3 65.02 -36.55 43.36
N LEU A 4 64.23 -35.51 43.66
CA LEU A 4 64.57 -34.08 43.77
C LEU A 4 65.23 -33.23 42.64
N ASN A 5 64.56 -32.09 42.40
CA ASN A 5 65.04 -30.68 42.32
C ASN A 5 65.54 -30.01 41.01
N HIS A 6 64.73 -29.04 40.55
CA HIS A 6 64.95 -27.58 40.42
C HIS A 6 66.19 -26.95 39.73
N THR A 7 65.86 -25.93 38.91
CA THR A 7 66.51 -24.62 38.63
C THR A 7 67.51 -24.38 37.46
N SER A 8 67.08 -23.48 36.57
CA SER A 8 67.68 -22.19 36.13
C SER A 8 68.81 -22.10 35.08
N ASN A 9 68.44 -21.46 33.96
CA ASN A 9 69.09 -20.44 33.10
C ASN A 9 70.53 -20.52 32.56
N ALA A 10 70.58 -20.14 31.26
CA ALA A 10 71.58 -19.39 30.49
C ALA A 10 72.75 -20.15 29.82
N LEU A 11 72.84 -20.12 28.47
CA LEU A 11 73.79 -19.27 27.70
C LEU A 11 73.73 -19.54 26.16
N ARG A 12 73.41 -18.47 25.41
CA ARG A 12 74.00 -17.95 24.14
C ARG A 12 74.32 -18.90 22.96
N CYS A 13 73.79 -18.54 21.78
CA CYS A 13 74.59 -18.48 20.56
C CYS A 13 74.22 -17.25 19.70
N LEU A 14 75.26 -16.69 19.08
CA LEU A 14 75.38 -15.38 18.42
C LEU A 14 74.69 -15.35 17.05
N ALA A 15 74.01 -14.26 16.71
CA ALA A 15 73.87 -13.80 15.32
C ALA A 15 73.88 -12.28 15.26
N LEU A 16 74.59 -11.77 14.26
CA LEU A 16 75.07 -10.41 14.07
C LEU A 16 73.98 -9.33 14.10
N THR A 17 74.33 -8.22 14.76
CA THR A 17 73.66 -6.92 14.67
C THR A 17 73.80 -6.33 13.26
N PHE A 18 72.69 -6.20 12.54
CA PHE A 18 72.47 -5.13 11.57
C PHE A 18 71.43 -4.19 12.18
N ALA A 19 71.90 -3.12 12.81
CA ALA A 19 71.04 -2.00 13.18
C ALA A 19 70.71 -1.24 11.89
N SER A 20 69.62 -1.63 11.23
CA SER A 20 68.97 -0.76 10.27
C SER A 20 68.17 0.25 11.09
N ALA A 21 68.73 1.46 11.27
CA ALA A 21 67.94 2.59 11.70
C ALA A 21 66.94 2.88 10.58
N ILE A 22 65.71 2.37 10.73
CA ILE A 22 64.57 2.88 9.96
C ILE A 22 64.31 4.26 10.53
N LEU A 23 64.88 5.26 9.86
CA LEU A 23 64.47 6.64 9.98
C LEU A 23 63.05 6.68 9.40
N THR A 24 62.02 6.68 10.25
CA THR A 24 60.67 7.04 9.81
C THR A 24 60.73 8.49 9.35
N LEU A 25 60.83 8.71 8.03
CA LEU A 25 60.41 9.97 7.45
C LEU A 25 58.91 10.08 7.78
N THR A 26 58.55 10.95 8.72
CA THR A 26 57.19 11.50 8.73
C THR A 26 57.03 12.21 7.39
N ALA A 27 56.09 11.75 6.56
CA ALA A 27 55.74 12.48 5.35
C ALA A 27 55.30 13.90 5.75
N SER A 28 55.83 14.93 5.07
CA SER A 28 55.33 16.30 5.24
C SER A 28 53.86 16.34 4.83
N GLY A 29 52.97 16.87 5.66
CA GLY A 29 51.52 16.90 5.42
C GLY A 29 50.68 16.09 6.41
N GLN A 30 51.17 14.95 6.90
CA GLN A 30 50.32 13.98 7.62
C GLN A 30 49.69 14.49 8.94
N ASN A 31 50.24 15.54 9.56
CA ASN A 31 49.69 16.13 10.79
C ASN A 31 49.18 17.56 10.56
N ASP A 32 49.10 18.02 9.31
CA ASP A 32 48.77 19.42 9.00
C ASP A 32 47.26 19.67 9.02
N LEU A 33 46.44 18.62 8.96
CA LEU A 33 44.97 18.66 9.08
C LEU A 33 44.52 17.61 10.11
N MET A 34 43.50 17.91 10.91
CA MET A 34 42.95 16.98 11.89
C MET A 34 41.42 17.05 11.99
N LEU A 35 40.80 15.94 12.39
CA LEU A 35 39.39 15.88 12.75
C LEU A 35 39.15 16.61 14.08
N GLN A 36 38.23 17.57 14.05
CA GLN A 36 37.84 18.39 15.19
C GLN A 36 36.43 18.07 15.69
N GLY A 37 35.48 17.81 14.79
CA GLY A 37 34.12 17.42 15.18
C GLY A 37 33.41 16.57 14.12
N ILE A 38 32.51 15.71 14.57
CA ILE A 38 31.67 14.83 13.77
C ILE A 38 30.23 15.12 14.15
N ILE A 39 29.37 15.38 13.17
CA ILE A 39 28.04 15.94 13.40
C ILE A 39 27.01 15.10 12.64
N ASP A 40 25.94 14.75 13.35
CA ASP A 40 24.72 14.20 12.79
C ASP A 40 23.52 14.84 13.50
N PHE A 41 23.06 16.01 13.05
CA PHE A 41 21.96 16.73 13.70
C PHE A 41 20.61 16.35 13.13
N THR A 42 19.61 16.29 14.00
CA THR A 42 18.22 16.53 13.61
C THR A 42 18.04 18.03 13.37
N VAL A 43 17.82 18.40 12.11
CA VAL A 43 17.56 19.78 11.69
C VAL A 43 16.11 19.96 11.27
N PRO A 44 15.50 21.16 11.36
CA PRO A 44 14.09 21.39 11.02
C PRO A 44 13.69 21.04 9.59
N SER A 45 14.63 21.06 8.63
CA SER A 45 14.38 20.59 7.26
C SER A 45 14.20 19.07 7.16
N GLY A 46 14.58 18.34 8.21
CA GLY A 46 14.54 16.88 8.31
C GLY A 46 15.53 16.18 7.37
N GLY A 47 15.38 14.86 7.28
CA GLY A 47 16.16 14.02 6.38
C GLY A 47 17.63 13.92 6.79
N SER A 48 18.54 13.93 5.81
CA SER A 48 19.98 13.75 6.02
C SER A 48 20.79 15.06 5.98
N ASP A 49 20.12 16.20 6.04
CA ASP A 49 20.73 17.50 5.80
C ASP A 49 21.60 17.98 6.98
N GLY A 50 21.39 17.43 8.17
CA GLY A 50 22.12 17.77 9.39
C GLY A 50 23.51 17.16 9.55
N LYS A 51 24.08 16.57 8.50
CA LYS A 51 25.33 15.80 8.56
C LYS A 51 26.55 16.64 8.18
N ALA A 52 27.59 16.65 9.01
CA ALA A 52 28.81 17.41 8.74
C ALA A 52 30.06 16.86 9.45
N ILE A 53 31.23 17.22 8.92
CA ILE A 53 32.55 16.96 9.49
C ILE A 53 33.27 18.30 9.66
N HIS A 54 33.81 18.54 10.84
CA HIS A 54 34.57 19.72 11.19
C HIS A 54 36.06 19.35 11.33
N LEU A 55 36.94 20.07 10.65
CA LEU A 55 38.38 19.88 10.65
C LEU A 55 39.11 21.18 11.02
N VAL A 56 40.32 21.04 11.58
CA VAL A 56 41.22 22.18 11.87
C VAL A 56 42.55 21.99 11.16
N ALA A 57 43.03 23.05 10.51
CA ALA A 57 44.37 23.09 9.94
C ALA A 57 45.42 23.36 11.02
N ASN A 58 46.23 22.37 11.37
CA ASN A 58 47.33 22.53 12.34
C ASN A 58 48.51 23.34 11.79
N ASN A 59 48.71 23.33 10.48
CA ASN A 59 49.75 24.09 9.77
C ASN A 59 49.18 24.67 8.48
N ASP A 60 49.90 25.62 7.86
CA ASP A 60 49.53 26.15 6.54
C ASP A 60 49.55 25.00 5.49
N ILE A 61 48.43 24.78 4.81
CA ILE A 61 48.29 23.78 3.74
C ILE A 61 48.14 24.51 2.42
N ALA A 62 49.10 24.32 1.51
CA ALA A 62 49.09 25.00 0.21
C ALA A 62 48.05 24.43 -0.77
N ASP A 63 47.68 23.17 -0.61
CA ASP A 63 46.74 22.45 -1.46
C ASP A 63 46.00 21.38 -0.65
N LEU A 64 44.74 21.66 -0.33
CA LEU A 64 43.88 20.79 0.46
C LEU A 64 43.41 19.57 -0.33
N SER A 65 43.53 19.54 -1.67
CA SER A 65 43.09 18.41 -2.50
C SER A 65 43.91 17.13 -2.30
N ALA A 66 45.03 17.22 -1.57
CA ALA A 66 45.80 16.06 -1.12
C ALA A 66 45.10 15.25 -0.01
N TYR A 67 44.02 15.78 0.57
CA TYR A 67 43.27 15.15 1.66
C TYR A 67 41.91 14.64 1.17
N GLY A 68 41.29 13.80 1.98
CA GLY A 68 39.92 13.35 1.79
C GLY A 68 39.29 12.79 3.06
N ILE A 69 37.99 12.53 3.01
CA ILE A 69 37.21 11.93 4.09
C ILE A 69 36.66 10.61 3.60
N GLY A 70 36.60 9.62 4.48
CA GLY A 70 35.75 8.46 4.28
C GLY A 70 34.86 8.11 5.47
N VAL A 71 33.79 7.37 5.19
CA VAL A 71 32.74 6.98 6.15
C VAL A 71 32.60 5.46 6.17
N ALA A 72 33.01 4.82 7.26
CA ALA A 72 32.87 3.39 7.44
C ALA A 72 31.45 3.06 7.95
N ASN A 73 30.51 2.92 7.00
CA ASN A 73 29.10 2.75 7.33
C ASN A 73 28.83 1.41 8.05
N ASN A 74 28.13 1.46 9.20
CA ASN A 74 27.65 0.32 9.99
C ASN A 74 28.75 -0.72 10.32
N GLY A 75 29.97 -0.26 10.61
CA GLY A 75 31.08 -1.15 10.95
C GLY A 75 31.58 -2.04 9.80
N GLY A 76 31.36 -1.62 8.55
CA GLY A 76 31.75 -2.39 7.36
C GLY A 76 33.27 -2.45 7.07
N GLY A 77 34.09 -1.75 7.86
CA GLY A 77 35.49 -1.49 7.59
C GLY A 77 35.69 -0.35 6.58
N THR A 78 36.95 -0.02 6.27
CA THR A 78 37.29 1.01 5.27
C THR A 78 36.86 0.57 3.87
N ASP A 79 36.03 1.37 3.20
CA ASP A 79 35.63 1.21 1.79
C ASP A 79 36.29 2.22 0.86
N GLY A 80 36.96 3.24 1.42
CA GLY A 80 37.87 4.11 0.73
C GLY A 80 37.69 5.58 1.12
N GLN A 81 38.02 6.45 0.18
CA GLN A 81 37.83 7.89 0.30
C GLN A 81 36.59 8.27 -0.51
N GLU A 82 35.52 8.71 0.17
CA GLU A 82 34.26 9.12 -0.45
C GLU A 82 34.27 10.60 -0.84
N TYR A 83 34.99 11.45 -0.09
CA TYR A 83 35.10 12.89 -0.37
C TYR A 83 36.57 13.28 -0.58
N THR A 84 36.82 14.03 -1.65
CA THR A 84 38.13 14.64 -1.93
C THR A 84 38.00 16.15 -1.80
N PHE A 85 38.87 16.78 -1.01
CA PHE A 85 38.82 18.23 -0.83
C PHE A 85 39.19 18.99 -2.13
N PRO A 86 38.70 20.22 -2.32
CA PRO A 86 39.04 21.02 -3.49
C PRO A 86 40.49 21.54 -3.45
N GLU A 87 41.05 21.88 -4.61
CA GLU A 87 42.36 22.53 -4.72
C GLU A 87 42.26 23.97 -4.19
N MET A 88 42.62 24.14 -2.92
CA MET A 88 42.65 25.44 -2.23
C MET A 88 43.71 25.45 -1.12
N ALA A 89 44.16 26.65 -0.74
CA ALA A 89 45.07 26.84 0.37
C ALA A 89 44.29 27.23 1.64
N VAL A 90 44.71 26.70 2.79
CA VAL A 90 44.19 27.06 4.12
C VAL A 90 45.36 27.41 5.05
N THR A 91 45.10 28.25 6.03
CA THR A 91 46.10 28.75 6.99
C THR A 91 46.06 27.93 8.27
N ALA A 92 47.18 27.84 8.98
CA ALA A 92 47.21 27.26 10.31
C ALA A 92 46.19 27.96 11.23
N GLY A 93 45.30 27.18 11.83
CA GLY A 93 44.22 27.62 12.70
C GLY A 93 42.86 27.78 12.01
N ASP A 94 42.77 27.64 10.69
CA ASP A 94 41.47 27.71 10.00
C ASP A 94 40.60 26.51 10.39
N ASP A 95 39.34 26.78 10.76
CA ASP A 95 38.26 25.82 10.96
C ASP A 95 37.53 25.57 9.62
N ILE A 96 37.47 24.31 9.22
CA ILE A 96 36.95 23.86 7.92
C ILE A 96 35.72 22.99 8.17
N PHE A 97 34.58 23.44 7.69
CA PHE A 97 33.28 22.79 7.85
C PHE A 97 32.86 22.13 6.56
N VAL A 98 32.71 20.81 6.57
CA VAL A 98 32.33 20.00 5.40
C VAL A 98 30.95 19.41 5.66
N ALA A 99 29.92 19.90 4.99
CA ALA A 99 28.54 19.50 5.27
C ALA A 99 27.84 18.92 4.06
N ARG A 100 26.83 18.10 4.35
CA ARG A 100 25.89 17.59 3.36
C ARG A 100 24.98 18.67 2.79
N SER A 101 24.51 19.59 3.65
CA SER A 101 23.65 20.72 3.26
C SER A 101 24.10 21.98 4.00
N LEU A 102 24.85 22.85 3.31
CA LEU A 102 25.29 24.13 3.88
C LEU A 102 24.11 25.03 4.26
N ASP A 103 23.01 24.96 3.51
CA ASP A 103 21.81 25.75 3.78
C ASP A 103 21.14 25.29 5.09
N ALA A 104 20.98 23.98 5.31
CA ALA A 104 20.40 23.48 6.56
C ALA A 104 21.31 23.77 7.76
N MET A 105 22.62 23.50 7.64
CA MET A 105 23.57 23.71 8.74
C MET A 105 23.74 25.19 9.08
N SER A 106 23.80 26.10 8.09
CA SER A 106 23.91 27.54 8.36
C SER A 106 22.67 28.11 9.05
N ASN A 107 21.48 27.57 8.75
CA ASN A 107 20.26 27.92 9.47
C ASN A 107 20.29 27.37 10.90
N TYR A 108 20.71 26.12 11.10
CA TYR A 108 20.72 25.48 12.41
C TYR A 108 21.78 26.05 13.37
N PHE A 109 22.97 26.40 12.86
CA PHE A 109 24.02 27.05 13.65
C PHE A 109 23.75 28.54 13.93
N LEU A 110 22.81 29.17 13.21
CA LEU A 110 22.64 30.61 13.12
C LEU A 110 23.88 31.33 12.54
N ALA A 111 23.66 32.54 12.03
CA ALA A 111 24.68 33.28 11.29
C ALA A 111 25.97 33.54 12.08
N ASP A 112 25.87 33.79 13.39
CA ASP A 112 27.02 34.15 14.22
C ASP A 112 27.92 32.94 14.53
N CYS A 113 27.37 31.77 14.88
CA CYS A 113 28.19 30.58 15.08
C CYS A 113 28.72 30.04 13.75
N PHE A 114 27.89 30.03 12.70
CA PHE A 114 28.33 29.53 11.39
C PHE A 114 29.46 30.36 10.78
N ALA A 115 29.52 31.67 11.10
CA ALA A 115 30.60 32.54 10.67
C ALA A 115 31.96 32.24 11.33
N SER A 116 32.00 31.39 12.36
CA SER A 116 33.24 30.96 13.02
C SER A 116 34.01 29.92 12.21
N PHE A 117 33.40 29.30 11.20
CA PHE A 117 34.11 28.44 10.25
C PHE A 117 34.70 29.30 9.10
N GLU A 118 36.02 29.35 8.98
CA GLU A 118 36.68 30.11 7.90
C GLU A 118 36.36 29.57 6.52
N HIS A 119 36.16 28.26 6.39
CA HIS A 119 35.82 27.60 5.13
C HIS A 119 34.63 26.67 5.31
N ALA A 120 33.61 26.83 4.47
CA ALA A 120 32.45 25.95 4.43
C ALA A 120 32.36 25.27 3.05
N LEU A 121 32.38 23.95 3.05
CA LEU A 121 32.46 23.11 1.86
C LEU A 121 31.25 22.17 1.79
N ASP A 122 30.69 22.07 0.59
CA ASP A 122 29.57 21.17 0.32
C ASP A 122 30.11 19.80 -0.13
N ALA A 123 29.73 18.76 0.61
CA ALA A 123 30.07 17.37 0.33
C ALA A 123 28.91 16.55 -0.25
N ASN A 124 27.72 17.15 -0.41
CA ASN A 124 26.51 16.48 -0.86
C ASN A 124 26.34 15.13 -0.13
N SER A 125 26.15 14.05 -0.89
CA SER A 125 25.94 12.71 -0.32
C SER A 125 27.20 12.00 0.19
N SER A 126 28.38 12.60 0.05
CA SER A 126 29.68 11.98 0.41
C SER A 126 29.92 11.96 1.92
N VAL A 127 29.17 12.78 2.67
CA VAL A 127 29.09 12.76 4.13
C VAL A 127 27.76 12.08 4.46
N SER A 128 27.82 10.78 4.75
CA SER A 128 26.65 9.89 4.85
C SER A 128 26.38 9.35 6.25
N GLN A 129 27.24 9.65 7.23
CA GLN A 129 27.18 9.06 8.56
C GLN A 129 25.84 9.28 9.26
N ASN A 130 25.33 8.30 9.98
CA ASN A 130 24.03 8.32 10.66
C ASN A 130 24.13 8.20 12.19
N GLY A 131 25.17 8.79 12.76
CA GLY A 131 25.27 8.97 14.21
C GLY A 131 26.06 7.88 14.92
N ASP A 132 26.42 6.82 14.22
CA ASP A 132 27.07 5.64 14.76
C ASP A 132 28.16 5.09 13.82
N ASP A 133 28.60 5.89 12.85
CA ASP A 133 29.62 5.50 11.87
C ASP A 133 30.99 6.10 12.17
N ALA A 134 32.03 5.31 11.90
CA ALA A 134 33.40 5.77 12.02
C ALA A 134 33.80 6.64 10.82
N ILE A 135 34.67 7.63 11.08
CA ILE A 135 35.14 8.59 10.07
C ILE A 135 36.64 8.48 9.90
N GLU A 136 37.11 8.42 8.65
CA GLU A 136 38.52 8.34 8.29
C GLU A 136 38.97 9.64 7.60
N LEU A 137 40.14 10.15 7.99
CA LEU A 137 40.82 11.25 7.32
C LEU A 137 41.99 10.70 6.50
N PHE A 138 42.05 11.06 5.22
CA PHE A 138 43.07 10.57 4.28
C PHE A 138 44.07 11.67 3.92
N PHE A 139 45.31 11.27 3.63
CA PHE A 139 46.32 12.07 2.96
C PHE A 139 47.06 11.22 1.92
N ASN A 140 46.98 11.61 0.64
CA ASN A 140 47.50 10.82 -0.49
C ASN A 140 47.08 9.34 -0.42
N ASP A 141 45.78 9.09 -0.28
CA ASP A 141 45.14 7.76 -0.21
C ASP A 141 45.53 6.90 1.02
N ALA A 142 46.23 7.47 2.00
CA ALA A 142 46.55 6.79 3.26
C ALA A 142 45.73 7.39 4.42
N VAL A 143 45.12 6.53 5.23
CA VAL A 143 44.43 6.96 6.47
C VAL A 143 45.46 7.54 7.44
N ILE A 144 45.20 8.77 7.89
CA ILE A 144 46.05 9.51 8.84
C ILE A 144 45.40 9.71 10.20
N GLU A 145 44.07 9.66 10.27
CA GLU A 145 43.30 9.77 11.51
C GLU A 145 41.95 9.06 11.36
N THR A 146 41.43 8.54 12.47
CA THR A 146 40.12 7.87 12.54
C THR A 146 39.36 8.35 13.78
N PHE A 147 38.06 8.56 13.62
CA PHE A 147 37.09 8.66 14.70
C PHE A 147 36.22 7.39 14.72
N GLY A 148 35.89 6.86 15.89
CA GLY A 148 35.18 5.59 16.03
C GLY A 148 36.03 4.36 15.73
N ASP A 149 35.39 3.19 15.64
CA ASP A 149 35.99 1.93 15.19
C ASP A 149 35.36 1.52 13.85
N ILE A 150 36.19 1.44 12.80
CA ILE A 150 35.74 1.17 11.43
C ILE A 150 35.09 -0.22 11.26
N ASP A 151 35.41 -1.17 12.13
CA ASP A 151 34.90 -2.55 12.05
C ASP A 151 33.71 -2.79 13.01
N THR A 152 33.16 -1.74 13.62
CA THR A 152 32.09 -1.82 14.62
C THR A 152 30.97 -0.83 14.31
N ASP A 153 29.73 -1.30 14.32
CA ASP A 153 28.54 -0.45 14.35
C ASP A 153 28.47 0.25 15.72
N GLY A 154 28.46 1.57 15.72
CA GLY A 154 28.57 2.40 16.92
C GLY A 154 27.29 2.49 17.76
N THR A 155 26.16 1.92 17.32
CA THR A 155 24.89 2.00 18.06
C THR A 155 25.07 1.53 19.51
N GLY A 156 24.87 2.43 20.47
CA GLY A 156 25.01 2.17 21.91
C GLY A 156 26.44 2.09 22.46
N GLU A 157 27.46 2.34 21.64
CA GLU A 157 28.86 2.46 22.08
C GLU A 157 29.14 3.85 22.68
N GLU A 158 30.28 4.03 23.35
CA GLU A 158 30.65 5.34 23.96
C GLU A 158 30.80 6.47 22.94
N TRP A 159 30.93 6.13 21.66
CA TRP A 159 31.10 7.07 20.57
C TRP A 159 29.85 7.22 19.71
N ASP A 160 28.69 6.73 20.16
CA ASP A 160 27.38 7.02 19.57
C ASP A 160 27.05 8.51 19.70
N TYR A 161 26.72 9.13 18.58
CA TYR A 161 26.37 10.54 18.41
C TYR A 161 25.11 10.71 17.55
N LEU A 162 24.20 9.73 17.56
CA LEU A 162 22.89 9.83 16.90
C LEU A 162 22.18 11.12 17.27
N ASP A 163 21.77 11.87 16.25
CA ASP A 163 21.06 13.15 16.37
C ASP A 163 21.77 14.11 17.36
N SER A 164 23.11 14.15 17.24
CA SER A 164 24.07 14.78 18.15
C SER A 164 25.41 15.11 17.47
N TRP A 165 26.48 15.25 18.27
CA TRP A 165 27.85 15.51 17.80
C TRP A 165 28.91 14.83 18.67
N ALA A 166 30.07 14.59 18.08
CA ALA A 166 31.34 14.36 18.76
C ALA A 166 32.31 15.52 18.50
N TYR A 167 33.04 15.97 19.50
CA TYR A 167 33.97 17.10 19.41
C TYR A 167 35.27 16.83 20.16
N LYS A 168 36.41 17.12 19.54
CA LYS A 168 37.74 16.84 20.08
C LYS A 168 38.30 18.07 20.82
N MET A 169 38.37 18.00 22.15
CA MET A 169 39.00 19.05 22.97
C MET A 169 40.37 18.56 23.48
N GLU A 170 41.43 19.31 23.17
CA GLU A 170 42.80 18.97 23.59
C GLU A 170 43.23 17.53 23.27
N GLY A 171 42.74 16.97 22.15
CA GLY A 171 43.04 15.60 21.70
C GLY A 171 42.14 14.51 22.29
N VAL A 172 41.14 14.85 23.10
CA VAL A 172 40.17 13.92 23.69
C VAL A 172 38.78 14.17 23.10
N TRP A 173 38.10 13.10 22.68
CA TRP A 173 36.73 13.19 22.21
C TRP A 173 35.75 13.39 23.36
N THR A 174 34.80 14.29 23.13
CA THR A 174 33.65 14.59 23.97
C THR A 174 32.41 14.49 23.09
N TYR A 175 31.27 14.16 23.68
CA TYR A 175 30.06 13.81 22.93
C TYR A 175 28.88 14.59 23.49
N GLY A 176 27.97 14.99 22.61
CA GLY A 176 26.60 15.33 23.02
C GLY A 176 25.86 14.07 23.48
N GLY A 177 24.73 14.23 24.15
CA GLY A 177 23.83 13.10 24.39
C GLY A 177 23.17 12.65 23.09
N THR A 178 22.81 11.38 22.95
CA THR A 178 21.99 10.92 21.81
C THR A 178 20.67 11.69 21.76
N ASN A 179 20.20 12.04 20.56
CA ASN A 179 18.92 12.72 20.32
C ASN A 179 18.82 14.13 20.92
N CYS A 180 19.94 14.71 21.36
CA CYS A 180 19.92 15.99 22.02
C CYS A 180 19.56 17.17 21.10
N THR A 181 19.59 16.96 19.78
CA THR A 181 19.14 17.94 18.77
C THR A 181 17.71 17.75 18.30
N ASP A 182 17.01 16.70 18.76
CA ASP A 182 15.65 16.39 18.31
C ASP A 182 14.65 17.48 18.68
N GLY A 183 13.81 17.85 17.70
CA GLY A 183 12.74 18.81 17.89
C GLY A 183 13.19 20.26 18.10
N THR A 184 14.48 20.57 17.93
CA THR A 184 15.00 21.93 18.17
C THR A 184 15.16 22.72 16.88
N ALA A 185 14.98 24.04 16.94
CA ALA A 185 15.10 24.87 15.73
C ALA A 185 16.55 25.22 15.38
N ASN A 186 17.45 25.22 16.37
CA ASN A 186 18.85 25.60 16.22
C ASN A 186 19.70 24.98 17.34
N THR A 187 21.03 25.06 17.19
CA THR A 187 21.99 24.46 18.15
C THR A 187 21.93 25.05 19.56
N PHE A 188 21.34 26.23 19.78
CA PHE A 188 21.27 26.83 21.11
C PHE A 188 20.02 26.39 21.87
N GLU A 189 19.02 25.90 21.15
CA GLU A 189 17.83 25.28 21.73
C GLU A 189 18.01 23.79 22.02
N SER A 190 19.02 23.14 21.41
CA SER A 190 19.36 21.75 21.69
C SER A 190 19.91 21.57 23.09
N ASP A 191 19.74 20.40 23.70
CA ASP A 191 20.29 20.08 25.04
C ASP A 191 21.83 19.96 25.03
N CYS A 192 22.43 20.03 23.85
CA CYS A 192 23.86 19.86 23.59
C CYS A 192 24.38 20.93 22.61
N PRO A 193 24.50 22.20 23.01
CA PRO A 193 25.05 23.21 22.10
C PRO A 193 26.43 22.82 21.59
N TYR A 194 26.67 23.00 20.28
CA TYR A 194 27.95 22.61 19.69
C TYR A 194 29.10 23.42 20.30
N PRO A 195 30.21 22.80 20.75
CA PRO A 195 31.19 23.45 21.63
C PRO A 195 31.93 24.65 21.05
N MET A 196 31.92 24.82 19.72
CA MET A 196 32.55 25.96 19.04
C MET A 196 31.66 27.22 19.06
N CYS A 197 30.37 27.08 19.31
CA CYS A 197 29.45 28.21 19.33
C CYS A 197 29.55 28.96 20.66
N ASP A 198 29.82 30.27 20.59
CA ASP A 198 29.64 31.15 21.74
C ASP A 198 28.14 31.25 22.07
N ILE A 199 27.75 30.79 23.26
CA ILE A 199 26.36 30.78 23.70
C ILE A 199 25.85 32.24 23.80
N PRO A 200 24.79 32.63 23.07
CA PRO A 200 24.24 33.97 23.15
C PRO A 200 23.66 34.25 24.55
N GLU A 201 23.70 35.51 25.01
CA GLU A 201 23.18 35.88 26.34
C GLU A 201 21.67 35.61 26.48
N ASP A 202 20.92 35.71 25.36
CA ASP A 202 19.48 35.49 25.29
C ASP A 202 19.18 34.33 24.32
N ILE A 203 18.66 33.21 24.83
CA ILE A 203 18.16 32.04 24.09
C ILE A 203 16.63 32.03 24.23
N PRO A 204 15.88 32.41 23.19
CA PRO A 204 14.42 32.29 23.18
C PRO A 204 13.97 30.82 23.22
N GLY A 205 12.90 30.53 23.95
CA GLY A 205 12.24 29.22 23.91
C GLY A 205 11.27 29.02 25.07
N CYS A 206 10.53 27.92 25.07
CA CYS A 206 9.61 27.62 26.16
C CYS A 206 10.36 27.32 27.46
N MET A 207 10.07 28.09 28.52
CA MET A 207 10.69 27.91 29.84
C MET A 207 9.85 27.09 30.83
N ASP A 208 8.67 26.59 30.43
CA ASP A 208 7.78 25.78 31.28
C ASP A 208 8.16 24.30 31.21
N GLU A 209 8.66 23.74 32.30
CA GLU A 209 9.08 22.32 32.43
C GLU A 209 7.93 21.30 32.20
N ASN A 210 6.67 21.76 32.18
CA ASN A 210 5.50 20.91 31.92
C ASN A 210 4.95 21.06 30.50
N ALA A 211 5.59 21.87 29.66
CA ALA A 211 5.21 22.01 28.26
C ALA A 211 5.81 20.90 27.40
N PHE A 212 5.11 20.54 26.33
CA PHE A 212 5.55 19.54 25.36
C PHE A 212 6.86 19.94 24.67
N ASN A 213 7.06 21.23 24.43
CA ASN A 213 8.24 21.81 23.78
C ASN A 213 9.14 22.57 24.76
N TYR A 214 9.23 22.12 26.02
CA TYR A 214 10.14 22.70 27.00
C TYR A 214 11.58 22.73 26.49
N ASN A 215 12.23 23.89 26.59
CA ASN A 215 13.63 24.07 26.24
C ASN A 215 14.44 24.40 27.51
N SER A 216 15.32 23.47 27.89
CA SER A 216 16.13 23.58 29.10
C SER A 216 17.18 24.71 29.05
N ASN A 217 17.55 25.14 27.84
CA ASN A 217 18.53 26.18 27.56
C ASN A 217 17.91 27.56 27.33
N ALA A 218 16.58 27.65 27.25
CA ALA A 218 15.90 28.94 27.10
C ALA A 218 16.19 29.87 28.28
N THR A 219 16.78 31.04 27.98
CA THR A 219 17.01 32.11 28.97
C THR A 219 15.94 33.20 28.90
N VAL A 220 15.14 33.21 27.83
CA VAL A 220 14.01 34.13 27.60
C VAL A 220 12.80 33.36 27.09
N ASP A 221 11.67 33.48 27.79
CA ASP A 221 10.38 32.92 27.35
C ASP A 221 9.85 33.68 26.13
N ASP A 222 9.63 32.96 25.03
CA ASP A 222 9.11 33.50 23.77
C ASP A 222 7.61 33.26 23.59
N GLY A 223 6.96 32.60 24.56
CA GLY A 223 5.54 32.25 24.51
C GLY A 223 5.21 31.08 23.60
N SER A 224 6.21 30.28 23.19
CA SER A 224 6.03 29.09 22.36
C SER A 224 5.45 27.88 23.10
N CYS A 225 5.34 27.90 24.44
CA CYS A 225 4.96 26.74 25.24
C CYS A 225 3.63 26.08 24.80
N GLU A 226 3.72 24.79 24.48
CA GLU A 226 2.60 23.93 24.13
C GLU A 226 2.25 23.01 25.30
N ALA A 227 0.96 22.85 25.60
CA ALA A 227 0.55 21.93 26.66
C ALA A 227 0.71 20.48 26.22
N VAL A 228 1.17 19.61 27.12
CA VAL A 228 1.15 18.16 26.91
C VAL A 228 -0.31 17.68 26.83
N LEU A 229 -0.67 17.07 25.70
CA LEU A 229 -1.92 16.36 25.49
C LEU A 229 -1.61 14.88 25.29
N THR A 230 -1.78 14.13 26.38
CA THR A 230 -1.56 12.68 26.41
C THR A 230 -2.85 11.95 26.06
N ASP A 231 -2.83 11.15 25.00
CA ASP A 231 -3.97 10.36 24.54
C ASP A 231 -3.55 9.21 23.61
N CYS A 232 -4.50 8.41 23.11
CA CYS A 232 -4.21 7.37 22.14
C CYS A 232 -3.85 7.96 20.76
N LEU A 233 -2.65 7.63 20.28
CA LEU A 233 -2.18 8.00 18.93
C LEU A 233 -2.15 6.81 17.96
N ASP A 234 -2.62 5.65 18.39
CA ASP A 234 -2.78 4.48 17.54
C ASP A 234 -4.01 4.65 16.64
N PHE A 235 -3.81 4.65 15.33
CA PHE A 235 -4.88 4.87 14.36
C PHE A 235 -5.85 3.69 14.23
N ASP A 236 -5.45 2.51 14.71
CA ASP A 236 -6.27 1.30 14.72
C ASP A 236 -7.17 1.21 15.98
N ALA A 237 -6.97 2.07 16.98
CA ALA A 237 -7.77 2.08 18.20
C ALA A 237 -9.11 2.83 18.02
N ASP A 238 -10.15 2.37 18.70
CA ASP A 238 -11.50 2.96 18.68
C ASP A 238 -11.54 4.39 19.25
N ASN A 239 -10.60 4.71 20.13
CA ASN A 239 -10.49 6.02 20.78
C ASN A 239 -9.31 6.86 20.28
N TYR A 240 -8.81 6.59 19.07
CA TYR A 240 -7.76 7.38 18.42
C TYR A 240 -8.02 8.90 18.51
N ASN A 241 -7.01 9.64 18.95
CA ASN A 241 -7.03 11.10 19.06
C ASN A 241 -5.83 11.72 18.33
N GLY A 242 -6.03 12.08 17.06
CA GLY A 242 -5.00 12.73 16.23
C GLY A 242 -4.58 14.15 16.65
N ASP A 243 -5.22 14.74 17.66
CA ASP A 243 -4.80 16.04 18.21
C ASP A 243 -3.77 15.90 19.35
N ALA A 244 -3.55 14.68 19.87
CA ALA A 244 -2.58 14.44 20.94
C ALA A 244 -1.14 14.64 20.46
N ASN A 245 -0.29 15.16 21.34
CA ASN A 245 1.14 15.33 21.08
C ASN A 245 2.01 14.36 21.87
N THR A 246 1.41 13.57 22.78
CA THR A 246 2.10 12.58 23.59
C THR A 246 1.32 11.28 23.56
N ALA A 247 1.94 10.21 23.06
CA ALA A 247 1.28 8.91 22.97
C ALA A 247 1.05 8.29 24.36
N CYS A 248 -0.13 7.71 24.55
CA CYS A 248 -0.47 6.85 25.67
C CYS A 248 -0.95 5.49 25.15
N GLU A 249 -0.02 4.53 25.08
CA GLU A 249 -0.33 3.17 24.61
C GLU A 249 -1.37 2.47 25.52
N GLU A 250 -1.26 2.64 26.85
CA GLU A 250 -2.21 2.06 27.81
C GLU A 250 -3.61 2.71 27.77
N CYS A 251 -3.74 3.85 27.06
CA CYS A 251 -5.02 4.55 26.91
C CYS A 251 -5.80 4.07 25.67
N CYS A 252 -5.17 3.39 24.73
CA CYS A 252 -5.84 2.94 23.50
C CYS A 252 -6.87 1.87 23.81
N GLU A 253 -8.12 2.10 23.41
CA GLU A 253 -9.23 1.16 23.57
C GLU A 253 -9.44 0.42 22.25
N PHE A 254 -9.40 -0.92 22.32
CA PHE A 254 -9.78 -1.82 21.24
C PHE A 254 -11.02 -2.57 21.69
N LEU A 255 -12.15 -2.25 21.07
CA LEU A 255 -13.47 -2.78 21.38
C LEU A 255 -13.65 -4.15 20.73
N GLY A 256 -14.14 -5.12 21.51
CA GLY A 256 -14.47 -6.45 21.01
C GLY A 256 -14.79 -7.40 22.15
N CYS A 257 -15.01 -8.67 21.83
CA CYS A 257 -15.30 -9.68 22.85
C CYS A 257 -14.03 -10.12 23.58
N THR A 258 -13.91 -9.77 24.86
CA THR A 258 -12.73 -10.09 25.69
C THR A 258 -12.81 -11.43 26.44
N ASP A 259 -13.90 -12.19 26.30
CA ASP A 259 -14.08 -13.48 26.98
C ASP A 259 -13.56 -14.64 26.13
N GLU A 260 -12.45 -15.27 26.54
CA GLU A 260 -11.81 -16.42 25.88
C GLU A 260 -12.71 -17.65 25.68
N THR A 261 -13.91 -17.68 26.29
CA THR A 261 -14.89 -18.75 26.14
C THR A 261 -16.00 -18.46 25.13
N ALA A 262 -16.06 -17.24 24.59
CA ALA A 262 -16.97 -16.87 23.52
C ALA A 262 -16.49 -17.43 22.17
N LEU A 263 -17.43 -17.60 21.24
CA LEU A 263 -17.17 -18.07 19.89
C LEU A 263 -16.50 -17.00 19.01
N ASN A 264 -16.72 -15.72 19.31
CA ASN A 264 -16.15 -14.56 18.64
C ASN A 264 -15.14 -13.81 19.54
N TYR A 265 -14.42 -14.54 20.39
CA TYR A 265 -13.34 -13.94 21.19
C TYR A 265 -12.32 -13.25 20.28
N ASP A 266 -11.97 -12.02 20.65
CA ASP A 266 -11.00 -11.15 19.99
C ASP A 266 -9.80 -10.97 20.92
N ASP A 267 -8.60 -11.40 20.50
CA ASP A 267 -7.38 -11.30 21.30
C ASP A 267 -6.67 -9.94 21.21
N GLU A 268 -7.07 -9.09 20.27
CA GLU A 268 -6.66 -7.69 20.20
C GLU A 268 -7.54 -6.78 21.07
N ALA A 269 -8.78 -7.19 21.36
CA ALA A 269 -9.69 -6.43 22.22
C ALA A 269 -9.20 -6.31 23.67
N ASN A 270 -9.20 -5.08 24.18
CA ASN A 270 -8.88 -4.77 25.58
C ASN A 270 -10.06 -4.16 26.35
N SER A 271 -11.17 -3.90 25.67
CA SER A 271 -12.39 -3.31 26.22
C SER A 271 -13.61 -4.06 25.71
N ASP A 272 -14.38 -4.66 26.61
CA ASP A 272 -15.57 -5.44 26.27
C ASP A 272 -16.71 -4.53 25.77
N ASP A 273 -17.12 -4.73 24.53
CA ASP A 273 -18.23 -4.02 23.89
C ASP A 273 -19.58 -4.74 24.03
N ALA A 274 -19.60 -5.87 24.74
CA ALA A 274 -20.74 -6.78 24.90
C ALA A 274 -21.20 -7.48 23.61
N SER A 275 -20.32 -7.61 22.62
CA SER A 275 -20.55 -8.41 21.40
C SER A 275 -20.35 -9.91 21.58
N CYS A 276 -19.90 -10.38 22.75
CA CYS A 276 -19.61 -11.80 22.98
C CYS A 276 -20.80 -12.73 22.71
N ILE A 277 -20.56 -13.75 21.88
CA ILE A 277 -21.49 -14.82 21.51
C ILE A 277 -21.04 -16.13 22.14
N PHE A 278 -21.92 -16.77 22.90
CA PHE A 278 -21.59 -18.04 23.58
C PHE A 278 -22.27 -19.26 22.94
N ASP A 279 -23.26 -19.03 22.09
CA ASP A 279 -24.01 -20.09 21.42
C ASP A 279 -24.33 -19.68 19.99
N ALA A 280 -24.06 -20.55 19.01
CA ALA A 280 -24.36 -20.28 17.60
C ALA A 280 -25.86 -20.03 17.33
N SER A 281 -26.75 -20.36 18.28
CA SER A 281 -28.18 -19.99 18.21
C SER A 281 -28.45 -18.50 18.46
N GLU A 282 -27.45 -17.72 18.89
CA GLU A 282 -27.51 -16.27 19.01
C GLU A 282 -27.30 -15.58 17.64
N LEU A 283 -26.76 -16.28 16.64
CA LEU A 283 -26.56 -15.80 15.27
C LEU A 283 -27.88 -15.75 14.50
N SER A 284 -28.08 -14.68 13.74
CA SER A 284 -29.31 -14.44 12.98
C SER A 284 -29.45 -15.36 11.76
N ASN A 285 -28.32 -15.77 11.16
CA ASN A 285 -28.28 -16.45 9.86
C ASN A 285 -29.14 -15.72 8.80
N ALA A 286 -29.15 -14.37 8.87
CA ALA A 286 -30.01 -13.54 8.06
C ALA A 286 -29.47 -13.33 6.63
N LEU A 287 -28.19 -13.63 6.37
CA LEU A 287 -27.57 -13.62 5.05
C LEU A 287 -27.15 -15.05 4.66
N MET A 288 -27.29 -15.41 3.40
CA MET A 288 -26.93 -16.74 2.89
C MET A 288 -26.16 -16.63 1.57
N LEU A 289 -25.22 -17.55 1.32
CA LEU A 289 -24.56 -17.65 0.02
C LEU A 289 -25.57 -18.15 -1.02
N GLN A 290 -25.66 -17.42 -2.14
CA GLN A 290 -26.57 -17.72 -3.23
C GLN A 290 -25.83 -18.11 -4.51
N GLY A 291 -24.69 -17.48 -4.80
CA GLY A 291 -23.84 -17.85 -5.93
C GLY A 291 -22.39 -17.42 -5.81
N ILE A 292 -21.50 -18.18 -6.45
CA ILE A 292 -20.07 -17.94 -6.51
C ILE A 292 -19.71 -17.78 -7.98
N ILE A 293 -19.01 -16.70 -8.32
CA ILE A 293 -18.76 -16.30 -9.71
C ILE A 293 -17.26 -16.13 -9.93
N ASP A 294 -16.78 -16.77 -10.99
CA ASP A 294 -15.43 -16.60 -11.52
C ASP A 294 -15.49 -16.55 -13.05
N PHE A 295 -15.75 -15.39 -13.63
CA PHE A 295 -15.92 -15.27 -15.08
C PHE A 295 -14.66 -14.79 -15.82
N THR A 296 -14.42 -15.35 -17.00
CA THR A 296 -13.43 -14.84 -17.95
C THR A 296 -13.98 -13.66 -18.74
N VAL A 297 -13.90 -12.44 -18.20
CA VAL A 297 -14.57 -11.27 -18.80
C VAL A 297 -13.61 -10.17 -19.24
N PRO A 298 -13.92 -9.53 -20.37
CA PRO A 298 -13.73 -10.09 -21.71
C PRO A 298 -12.25 -10.28 -22.10
N SER A 299 -11.32 -9.91 -21.22
CA SER A 299 -9.89 -10.22 -21.32
C SER A 299 -9.48 -10.73 -19.94
N GLY A 300 -9.34 -12.05 -19.80
CA GLY A 300 -9.20 -12.76 -18.51
C GLY A 300 -8.31 -12.08 -17.47
N GLY A 301 -8.58 -12.37 -16.19
CA GLY A 301 -7.99 -11.68 -15.07
C GLY A 301 -8.89 -11.84 -13.85
N SER A 302 -8.82 -10.90 -12.91
CA SER A 302 -9.63 -11.00 -11.69
C SER A 302 -10.95 -10.23 -11.74
N ASP A 303 -11.20 -9.42 -12.77
CA ASP A 303 -12.34 -8.50 -12.77
C ASP A 303 -13.71 -9.18 -12.81
N GLY A 304 -13.79 -10.42 -13.32
CA GLY A 304 -15.03 -11.20 -13.40
C GLY A 304 -15.36 -12.00 -12.13
N LYS A 305 -14.70 -11.71 -11.01
CA LYS A 305 -14.93 -12.41 -9.74
C LYS A 305 -15.97 -11.69 -8.91
N ALA A 306 -16.96 -12.44 -8.44
CA ALA A 306 -17.99 -11.93 -7.56
C ALA A 306 -18.59 -13.03 -6.67
N LEU A 307 -19.24 -12.60 -5.60
CA LEU A 307 -20.05 -13.44 -4.72
C LEU A 307 -21.46 -12.85 -4.65
N HIS A 308 -22.44 -13.72 -4.66
CA HIS A 308 -23.84 -13.39 -4.61
C HIS A 308 -24.46 -13.95 -3.35
N PHE A 309 -25.17 -13.09 -2.61
CA PHE A 309 -25.85 -13.42 -1.37
C PHE A 309 -27.33 -13.06 -1.47
N VAL A 310 -28.15 -13.75 -0.69
CA VAL A 310 -29.56 -13.39 -0.51
C VAL A 310 -29.87 -13.18 0.96
N ALA A 311 -30.59 -12.12 1.28
CA ALA A 311 -31.06 -11.87 2.63
C ALA A 311 -32.24 -12.79 2.98
N ALA A 312 -32.04 -13.74 3.88
CA ALA A 312 -33.09 -14.63 4.39
C ALA A 312 -34.13 -13.88 5.25
N ASN A 313 -33.70 -12.83 5.95
CA ASN A 313 -34.52 -11.97 6.82
C ASN A 313 -34.08 -10.51 6.67
N ASP A 314 -34.86 -9.57 7.21
CA ASP A 314 -34.46 -8.16 7.26
C ASP A 314 -33.19 -8.01 8.12
N ILE A 315 -32.15 -7.42 7.53
CA ILE A 315 -30.87 -7.12 8.16
C ILE A 315 -30.81 -5.61 8.42
N ALA A 316 -30.70 -5.22 9.70
CA ALA A 316 -30.62 -3.80 10.06
C ALA A 316 -29.25 -3.20 9.77
N ASP A 317 -28.21 -4.01 9.91
CA ASP A 317 -26.82 -3.63 9.72
C ASP A 317 -26.06 -4.82 9.13
N LEU A 318 -25.66 -4.70 7.86
CA LEU A 318 -24.94 -5.73 7.13
C LEU A 318 -23.49 -5.85 7.58
N SER A 319 -22.92 -4.85 8.29
CA SER A 319 -21.52 -4.87 8.70
C SER A 319 -21.17 -5.94 9.73
N ILE A 320 -22.19 -6.58 10.31
CA ILE A 320 -22.00 -7.77 11.15
C ILE A 320 -21.61 -9.01 10.34
N PHE A 321 -21.71 -8.98 9.01
CA PHE A 321 -21.33 -10.10 8.15
C PHE A 321 -19.97 -9.86 7.51
N GLY A 322 -19.33 -10.95 7.10
CA GLY A 322 -18.08 -10.93 6.37
C GLY A 322 -17.88 -12.15 5.48
N VAL A 323 -16.79 -12.15 4.73
CA VAL A 323 -16.42 -13.21 3.78
C VAL A 323 -14.95 -13.55 3.92
N GLY A 324 -14.62 -14.84 3.82
CA GLY A 324 -13.26 -15.33 3.62
C GLY A 324 -13.19 -16.28 2.42
N VAL A 325 -12.05 -16.27 1.72
CA VAL A 325 -11.72 -17.17 0.62
C VAL A 325 -10.60 -18.10 1.09
N ALA A 326 -10.90 -19.39 1.19
CA ALA A 326 -9.89 -20.41 1.52
C ALA A 326 -9.16 -20.83 0.24
N ASN A 327 -7.99 -20.22 0.00
CA ASN A 327 -7.30 -20.39 -1.28
C ASN A 327 -6.53 -21.72 -1.36
N ASN A 328 -6.75 -22.51 -2.41
CA ASN A 328 -6.03 -23.77 -2.71
C ASN A 328 -6.02 -24.82 -1.57
N GLY A 329 -7.07 -24.89 -0.75
CA GLY A 329 -7.22 -25.93 0.27
C GLY A 329 -6.29 -25.81 1.49
N GLY A 330 -5.95 -24.59 1.90
CA GLY A 330 -5.08 -24.31 3.04
C GLY A 330 -5.74 -24.38 4.43
N GLY A 331 -7.05 -24.53 4.49
CA GLY A 331 -7.89 -24.23 5.65
C GLY A 331 -8.48 -22.81 5.54
N THR A 332 -9.15 -22.36 6.61
CA THR A 332 -9.68 -20.99 6.68
C THR A 332 -8.54 -19.97 6.70
N ASP A 333 -8.65 -18.94 5.87
CA ASP A 333 -7.77 -17.76 5.86
C ASP A 333 -8.32 -16.63 6.76
N GLY A 334 -9.46 -16.88 7.45
CA GLY A 334 -10.18 -15.88 8.25
C GLY A 334 -11.12 -15.01 7.42
N GLU A 335 -11.68 -13.98 8.05
CA GLU A 335 -12.49 -12.97 7.36
C GLU A 335 -11.57 -12.00 6.59
N GLU A 336 -11.74 -11.93 5.27
CA GLU A 336 -10.96 -11.06 4.38
C GLU A 336 -11.73 -9.81 3.95
N TYR A 337 -13.06 -9.83 4.05
CA TYR A 337 -13.95 -8.72 3.72
C TYR A 337 -15.08 -8.59 4.74
N SER A 338 -15.18 -7.44 5.40
CA SER A 338 -16.34 -7.05 6.20
C SER A 338 -17.30 -6.19 5.36
N PHE A 339 -18.59 -6.48 5.44
CA PHE A 339 -19.60 -5.70 4.72
C PHE A 339 -19.74 -4.27 5.31
N PRO A 340 -20.23 -3.29 4.52
CA PRO A 340 -20.45 -1.94 5.04
C PRO A 340 -21.71 -1.84 5.91
N GLU A 341 -21.77 -0.82 6.78
CA GLU A 341 -22.97 -0.53 7.57
C GLU A 341 -24.12 -0.10 6.66
N MET A 342 -25.07 -1.01 6.41
CA MET A 342 -26.28 -0.74 5.64
C MET A 342 -27.40 -1.73 5.97
N ALA A 343 -28.65 -1.31 5.77
CA ALA A 343 -29.79 -2.20 5.91
C ALA A 343 -30.13 -2.90 4.59
N VAL A 344 -30.50 -4.18 4.68
CA VAL A 344 -30.91 -5.03 3.56
C VAL A 344 -32.25 -5.69 3.91
N SER A 345 -33.21 -5.73 2.97
CA SER A 345 -34.53 -6.29 3.22
C SER A 345 -34.54 -7.79 2.94
N ALA A 346 -35.43 -8.52 3.62
CA ALA A 346 -35.62 -9.95 3.34
C ALA A 346 -35.97 -10.18 1.85
N GLY A 347 -35.18 -11.03 1.20
CA GLY A 347 -35.31 -11.38 -0.22
C GLY A 347 -34.46 -10.54 -1.17
N ASP A 348 -33.77 -9.49 -0.70
CA ASP A 348 -32.85 -8.73 -1.54
C ASP A 348 -31.62 -9.58 -1.93
N ASP A 349 -31.22 -9.48 -3.18
CA ASP A 349 -30.00 -10.06 -3.75
C ASP A 349 -28.84 -9.05 -3.67
N VAL A 350 -27.73 -9.47 -3.06
CA VAL A 350 -26.53 -8.65 -2.84
C VAL A 350 -25.38 -9.21 -3.66
N LEU A 351 -24.82 -8.41 -4.57
CA LEU A 351 -23.64 -8.75 -5.35
C LEU A 351 -22.39 -8.08 -4.76
N LEU A 352 -21.44 -8.87 -4.29
CA LEU A 352 -20.10 -8.41 -3.90
C LEU A 352 -19.14 -8.70 -5.06
N ALA A 353 -18.77 -7.69 -5.84
CA ALA A 353 -17.92 -7.84 -7.02
C ALA A 353 -16.54 -7.22 -6.80
N ARG A 354 -15.50 -7.79 -7.42
CA ARG A 354 -14.19 -7.12 -7.48
C ARG A 354 -14.26 -5.82 -8.28
N THR A 355 -14.90 -5.91 -9.45
CA THR A 355 -15.01 -4.80 -10.40
C THR A 355 -16.46 -4.69 -10.89
N PRO A 356 -17.34 -3.99 -10.15
CA PRO A 356 -18.77 -3.89 -10.48
C PRO A 356 -19.05 -3.41 -11.91
N GLU A 357 -18.28 -2.45 -12.42
CA GLU A 357 -18.44 -1.93 -13.79
C GLU A 357 -18.20 -3.01 -14.86
N VAL A 358 -17.26 -3.92 -14.61
CA VAL A 358 -16.97 -5.04 -15.52
C VAL A 358 -18.06 -6.10 -15.42
N MET A 359 -18.56 -6.37 -14.21
CA MET A 359 -19.70 -7.26 -13.99
C MET A 359 -20.96 -6.73 -14.66
N GLU A 360 -21.25 -5.43 -14.57
CA GLU A 360 -22.38 -4.78 -15.27
C GLU A 360 -22.28 -4.95 -16.78
N SER A 361 -21.09 -4.74 -17.34
CA SER A 361 -20.85 -4.91 -18.78
C SER A 361 -21.06 -6.35 -19.23
N TYR A 362 -20.62 -7.34 -18.44
CA TYR A 362 -20.66 -8.74 -18.85
C TYR A 362 -22.02 -9.41 -18.59
N LEU A 363 -22.62 -9.17 -17.42
CA LEU A 363 -23.94 -9.70 -17.06
C LEU A 363 -25.09 -9.03 -17.83
N ALA A 364 -24.82 -7.90 -18.50
CA ALA A 364 -25.83 -7.06 -19.15
C ALA A 364 -26.91 -6.54 -18.19
N THR A 365 -27.66 -5.52 -18.62
CA THR A 365 -28.59 -4.79 -17.75
C THR A 365 -29.72 -5.67 -17.17
N SER A 366 -30.13 -6.73 -17.85
CA SER A 366 -31.20 -7.62 -17.36
C SER A 366 -30.75 -8.49 -16.18
N CYS A 367 -29.57 -9.11 -16.25
CA CYS A 367 -29.07 -9.92 -15.12
C CYS A 367 -28.52 -9.03 -14.00
N TYR A 368 -27.73 -8.01 -14.36
CA TYR A 368 -27.11 -7.12 -13.37
C TYR A 368 -28.14 -6.26 -12.62
N GLY A 369 -29.24 -5.90 -13.28
CA GLY A 369 -30.34 -5.17 -12.65
C GLY A 369 -31.21 -6.01 -11.71
N SER A 370 -30.95 -7.31 -11.58
CA SER A 370 -31.65 -8.20 -10.64
C SER A 370 -31.03 -8.17 -9.24
N PHE A 371 -29.86 -7.55 -9.05
CA PHE A 371 -29.29 -7.34 -7.71
C PHE A 371 -29.76 -6.01 -7.14
N GLU A 372 -30.40 -6.01 -5.98
CA GLU A 372 -30.81 -4.80 -5.27
C GLU A 372 -29.63 -4.02 -4.72
N HIS A 373 -28.57 -4.73 -4.30
CA HIS A 373 -27.37 -4.12 -3.71
C HIS A 373 -26.11 -4.61 -4.42
N ILE A 374 -25.23 -3.67 -4.76
CA ILE A 374 -23.95 -3.95 -5.43
C ILE A 374 -22.84 -3.32 -4.61
N LEU A 375 -21.89 -4.16 -4.21
CA LEU A 375 -20.77 -3.82 -3.34
C LEU A 375 -19.44 -4.14 -4.03
N THR A 376 -18.39 -3.45 -3.61
CA THR A 376 -17.05 -3.62 -4.16
C THR A 376 -16.13 -4.25 -3.13
N ALA A 377 -15.51 -5.39 -3.46
CA ALA A 377 -14.51 -6.07 -2.62
C ALA A 377 -13.05 -5.80 -3.03
N SER A 378 -12.81 -5.15 -4.18
CA SER A 378 -11.45 -4.94 -4.73
C SER A 378 -10.63 -6.23 -4.78
N SER A 379 -9.62 -6.42 -3.92
CA SER A 379 -8.80 -7.65 -3.87
C SER A 379 -9.20 -8.64 -2.77
N ALA A 380 -10.17 -8.31 -1.93
CA ALA A 380 -10.57 -9.10 -0.77
C ALA A 380 -11.33 -10.40 -1.11
N ILE A 381 -11.74 -10.57 -2.37
CA ILE A 381 -12.26 -11.84 -2.88
C ILE A 381 -11.33 -12.30 -4.01
N SER A 382 -10.61 -13.40 -3.82
CA SER A 382 -9.54 -13.87 -4.74
C SER A 382 -9.88 -15.14 -5.51
N GLN A 383 -11.04 -15.73 -5.25
CA GLN A 383 -11.44 -17.05 -5.70
C GLN A 383 -11.23 -17.26 -7.20
N ASN A 384 -10.54 -18.33 -7.58
CA ASN A 384 -10.08 -18.62 -8.93
C ASN A 384 -10.89 -19.71 -9.64
N GLY A 385 -12.07 -20.08 -9.09
CA GLY A 385 -12.89 -21.14 -9.65
C GLY A 385 -12.71 -22.52 -9.02
N ASP A 386 -11.77 -22.68 -8.09
CA ASP A 386 -11.61 -23.91 -7.30
C ASP A 386 -11.37 -23.67 -5.81
N ASP A 387 -11.67 -22.46 -5.34
CA ASP A 387 -11.51 -22.06 -3.94
C ASP A 387 -12.82 -22.15 -3.14
N ALA A 388 -12.72 -22.51 -1.86
CA ALA A 388 -13.85 -22.54 -0.95
C ALA A 388 -14.15 -21.13 -0.41
N ILE A 389 -15.42 -20.87 -0.10
CA ILE A 389 -15.87 -19.56 0.40
C ILE A 389 -16.55 -19.74 1.75
N GLU A 390 -16.19 -18.91 2.72
CA GLU A 390 -16.79 -18.86 4.04
C GLU A 390 -17.57 -17.55 4.21
N LEU A 391 -18.79 -17.65 4.74
CA LEU A 391 -19.61 -16.51 5.15
C LEU A 391 -19.58 -16.42 6.67
N PHE A 392 -19.27 -15.24 7.19
CA PHE A 392 -19.14 -14.95 8.60
C PHE A 392 -20.32 -14.09 9.09
N GLU A 393 -20.71 -14.29 10.34
CA GLU A 393 -21.55 -13.38 11.11
C GLU A 393 -20.88 -13.15 12.47
N MET A 394 -20.55 -11.89 12.78
CA MET A 394 -19.82 -11.46 13.97
C MET A 394 -18.52 -12.26 14.17
N GLY A 395 -17.75 -12.47 13.09
CA GLY A 395 -16.51 -13.24 13.08
C GLY A 395 -16.67 -14.77 13.15
N ILE A 396 -17.90 -15.30 13.15
CA ILE A 396 -18.17 -16.74 13.21
C ILE A 396 -18.64 -17.25 11.86
N VAL A 397 -18.04 -18.33 11.35
CA VAL A 397 -18.47 -18.99 10.10
C VAL A 397 -19.89 -19.54 10.25
N ILE A 398 -20.83 -19.01 9.46
CA ILE A 398 -22.23 -19.47 9.40
C ILE A 398 -22.52 -20.32 8.17
N GLU A 399 -21.73 -20.19 7.10
CA GLU A 399 -21.90 -20.96 5.88
C GLU A 399 -20.57 -21.19 5.15
N THR A 400 -20.42 -22.35 4.50
CA THR A 400 -19.24 -22.69 3.69
C THR A 400 -19.68 -23.27 2.35
N PHE A 401 -19.13 -22.74 1.26
CA PHE A 401 -19.14 -23.36 -0.05
C PHE A 401 -17.80 -24.07 -0.31
N GLY A 402 -17.83 -25.29 -0.85
CA GLY A 402 -16.62 -26.09 -1.09
C GLY A 402 -16.10 -26.80 0.17
N ASP A 403 -14.83 -27.20 0.14
CA ASP A 403 -14.10 -27.78 1.27
C ASP A 403 -12.81 -26.98 1.48
N ILE A 404 -12.68 -26.33 2.64
CA ILE A 404 -11.57 -25.42 2.95
C ILE A 404 -10.20 -26.11 3.00
N ASP A 405 -10.17 -27.43 3.19
CA ASP A 405 -8.93 -28.22 3.27
C ASP A 405 -8.56 -28.88 1.91
N VAL A 406 -9.30 -28.57 0.84
CA VAL A 406 -9.15 -29.20 -0.47
C VAL A 406 -9.07 -28.15 -1.57
N ASP A 407 -8.02 -28.24 -2.39
CA ASP A 407 -7.96 -27.58 -3.70
C ASP A 407 -9.02 -28.19 -4.61
N GLY A 408 -10.02 -27.40 -5.02
CA GLY A 408 -11.19 -27.85 -5.75
C GLY A 408 -10.94 -28.29 -7.20
N SER A 409 -9.71 -28.14 -7.70
CA SER A 409 -9.34 -28.52 -9.06
C SER A 409 -9.69 -29.99 -9.37
N GLY A 410 -10.67 -30.21 -10.25
CA GLY A 410 -11.16 -31.53 -10.63
C GLY A 410 -12.20 -32.16 -9.69
N GLU A 411 -12.62 -31.44 -8.65
CA GLU A 411 -13.73 -31.84 -7.77
C GLU A 411 -15.10 -31.49 -8.38
N GLU A 412 -16.18 -32.05 -7.83
CA GLU A 412 -17.55 -31.80 -8.36
C GLU A 412 -18.00 -30.34 -8.21
N TRP A 413 -17.31 -29.57 -7.38
CA TRP A 413 -17.63 -28.18 -7.09
C TRP A 413 -16.73 -27.17 -7.82
N GLU A 414 -15.87 -27.61 -8.74
CA GLU A 414 -15.07 -26.74 -9.63
C GLU A 414 -15.96 -25.85 -10.52
N TYR A 415 -15.67 -24.55 -10.53
CA TYR A 415 -16.39 -23.50 -11.27
C TYR A 415 -15.45 -22.52 -11.97
N MET A 416 -14.23 -22.96 -12.31
CA MET A 416 -13.24 -22.23 -13.12
C MET A 416 -13.88 -21.64 -14.38
N ASP A 417 -13.71 -20.32 -14.54
CA ASP A 417 -14.22 -19.56 -15.69
C ASP A 417 -15.75 -19.79 -15.90
N SER A 418 -16.49 -19.87 -14.77
CA SER A 418 -17.88 -20.31 -14.64
C SER A 418 -18.55 -19.75 -13.38
N TRP A 419 -19.60 -20.42 -12.90
CA TRP A 419 -20.33 -20.08 -11.68
C TRP A 419 -20.81 -21.33 -10.92
N ALA A 420 -20.97 -21.19 -9.61
CA ALA A 420 -21.79 -22.06 -8.76
C ALA A 420 -23.00 -21.27 -8.25
N TYR A 421 -24.17 -21.90 -8.17
CA TYR A 421 -25.42 -21.25 -7.77
C TYR A 421 -26.30 -22.21 -6.98
N LYS A 422 -26.87 -21.73 -5.88
CA LYS A 422 -27.72 -22.54 -5.00
C LYS A 422 -29.19 -22.47 -5.42
N MET A 423 -29.73 -23.58 -5.90
CA MET A 423 -31.16 -23.73 -6.21
C MET A 423 -31.83 -24.68 -5.21
N ASP A 424 -32.90 -24.22 -4.55
CA ASP A 424 -33.64 -25.01 -3.55
C ASP A 424 -32.74 -25.62 -2.46
N GLY A 425 -31.68 -24.90 -2.06
CA GLY A 425 -30.71 -25.33 -1.05
C GLY A 425 -29.61 -26.26 -1.56
N ALA A 426 -29.59 -26.61 -2.85
CA ALA A 426 -28.56 -27.45 -3.45
C ALA A 426 -27.71 -26.65 -4.46
N TRP A 427 -26.39 -26.88 -4.43
CA TRP A 427 -25.47 -26.26 -5.38
C TRP A 427 -25.63 -26.87 -6.78
N THR A 428 -25.65 -25.98 -7.76
CA THR A 428 -25.66 -26.26 -9.19
C THR A 428 -24.53 -25.47 -9.84
N TYR A 429 -23.98 -25.96 -10.94
CA TYR A 429 -22.74 -25.42 -11.50
C TYR A 429 -22.90 -25.17 -12.99
N GLY A 430 -22.29 -24.09 -13.47
CA GLY A 430 -21.96 -23.96 -14.88
C GLY A 430 -20.91 -24.99 -15.29
N GLY A 431 -20.75 -25.21 -16.60
CA GLY A 431 -19.62 -26.02 -17.07
C GLY A 431 -18.30 -25.27 -16.85
N VAL A 432 -17.20 -25.97 -16.59
CA VAL A 432 -15.86 -25.34 -16.56
C VAL A 432 -15.58 -24.65 -17.90
N ASN A 433 -15.02 -23.45 -17.85
CA ASN A 433 -14.68 -22.61 -19.02
C ASN A 433 -15.88 -22.22 -19.89
N CYS A 434 -17.09 -22.23 -19.32
CA CYS A 434 -18.28 -21.99 -20.12
C CYS A 434 -18.47 -20.51 -20.52
N THR A 435 -17.72 -19.61 -19.85
CA THR A 435 -17.64 -18.17 -20.17
C THR A 435 -16.46 -17.82 -21.08
N ASP A 436 -15.59 -18.76 -21.44
CA ASP A 436 -14.39 -18.48 -22.23
C ASP A 436 -14.69 -17.94 -23.64
N GLY A 437 -14.00 -16.85 -23.99
CA GLY A 437 -14.07 -16.25 -25.32
C GLY A 437 -15.42 -15.59 -25.63
N THR A 438 -16.20 -15.28 -24.60
CA THR A 438 -17.50 -14.61 -24.71
C THR A 438 -17.36 -13.12 -24.39
N GLU A 439 -18.19 -12.29 -25.02
CA GLU A 439 -18.22 -10.85 -24.72
C GLU A 439 -19.24 -10.52 -23.61
N THR A 440 -20.28 -11.36 -23.49
CA THR A 440 -21.36 -11.22 -22.51
C THR A 440 -21.81 -12.58 -22.00
N ILE A 441 -22.49 -12.62 -20.83
CA ILE A 441 -23.07 -13.87 -20.29
C ILE A 441 -24.09 -14.51 -21.23
N ALA A 442 -24.69 -13.71 -22.12
CA ALA A 442 -25.61 -14.15 -23.17
C ALA A 442 -24.94 -15.02 -24.25
N ASP A 443 -23.64 -14.80 -24.51
CA ASP A 443 -22.87 -15.59 -25.46
C ASP A 443 -22.28 -16.85 -24.82
N ALA A 444 -22.33 -16.95 -23.48
CA ALA A 444 -21.82 -18.08 -22.73
C ALA A 444 -22.69 -19.32 -22.91
N SER A 445 -22.06 -20.48 -22.80
CA SER A 445 -22.77 -21.76 -22.84
C SER A 445 -23.55 -22.08 -21.57
N CYS A 446 -23.46 -21.20 -20.56
CA CYS A 446 -23.95 -21.36 -19.19
C CYS A 446 -24.48 -20.02 -18.63
N VAL A 447 -25.69 -19.61 -19.00
CA VAL A 447 -26.24 -18.35 -18.48
C VAL A 447 -26.38 -18.40 -16.95
N TYR A 448 -26.02 -17.32 -16.26
CA TYR A 448 -26.15 -17.23 -14.80
C TYR A 448 -27.64 -17.35 -14.37
N PRO A 449 -27.99 -18.13 -13.33
CA PRO A 449 -29.40 -18.45 -13.03
C PRO A 449 -30.28 -17.29 -12.53
N LEU A 450 -29.71 -16.12 -12.20
CA LEU A 450 -30.45 -14.93 -11.76
C LEU A 450 -30.82 -13.98 -12.92
N CYS A 451 -30.50 -14.31 -14.17
CA CYS A 451 -30.84 -13.46 -15.31
C CYS A 451 -32.36 -13.36 -15.51
N GLY A 452 -32.98 -12.33 -14.93
CA GLY A 452 -34.41 -12.06 -14.98
C GLY A 452 -34.86 -11.45 -16.30
N GLY A 453 -35.97 -11.93 -16.85
CA GLY A 453 -36.66 -11.33 -17.99
C GLY A 453 -37.76 -12.22 -18.54
N CYS A 454 -38.45 -11.79 -19.60
CA CYS A 454 -39.51 -12.61 -20.15
C CYS A 454 -38.95 -13.84 -20.90
N THR A 455 -39.13 -15.03 -20.33
CA THR A 455 -38.67 -16.30 -20.91
C THR A 455 -39.61 -16.88 -21.97
N ASP A 456 -40.81 -16.31 -22.16
CA ASP A 456 -41.81 -16.83 -23.09
C ASP A 456 -41.76 -16.12 -24.47
N PRO A 457 -41.37 -16.81 -25.56
CA PRO A 457 -41.26 -16.23 -26.90
C PRO A 457 -42.60 -15.78 -27.51
N PHE A 458 -43.74 -16.04 -26.85
CA PHE A 458 -45.04 -15.54 -27.25
C PHE A 458 -45.39 -14.16 -26.68
N PHE A 459 -44.44 -13.48 -26.06
CA PHE A 459 -44.58 -12.09 -25.62
C PHE A 459 -43.64 -11.15 -26.38
N LEU A 460 -44.06 -9.89 -26.54
CA LEU A 460 -43.36 -8.88 -27.33
C LEU A 460 -42.03 -8.46 -26.71
N ASN A 461 -41.91 -8.57 -25.39
CA ASN A 461 -40.69 -8.31 -24.65
C ASN A 461 -39.96 -9.59 -24.24
N TYR A 462 -40.19 -10.70 -24.94
CA TYR A 462 -39.38 -11.90 -24.80
C TYR A 462 -37.89 -11.53 -24.82
N ASP A 463 -37.20 -11.92 -23.77
CA ASP A 463 -35.76 -11.78 -23.65
C ASP A 463 -35.14 -13.17 -23.78
N SER A 464 -34.46 -13.41 -24.91
CA SER A 464 -33.72 -14.65 -25.11
C SER A 464 -32.57 -14.86 -24.13
N MET A 465 -32.24 -13.84 -23.33
CA MET A 465 -31.18 -13.85 -22.32
C MET A 465 -31.70 -14.07 -20.90
N ALA A 466 -33.03 -14.12 -20.72
CA ALA A 466 -33.62 -14.46 -19.45
C ALA A 466 -33.46 -15.97 -19.17
N SER A 467 -32.79 -16.32 -18.06
CA SER A 467 -32.74 -17.68 -17.52
C SER A 467 -33.86 -17.91 -16.49
N ALA A 468 -34.44 -16.84 -15.94
CA ALA A 468 -35.57 -16.86 -15.02
C ALA A 468 -36.66 -15.89 -15.46
N ASP A 469 -37.93 -16.32 -15.40
CA ASP A 469 -39.08 -15.45 -15.64
C ASP A 469 -39.30 -14.52 -14.43
N ASP A 470 -39.02 -13.24 -14.61
CA ASP A 470 -39.19 -12.18 -13.61
C ASP A 470 -40.64 -11.64 -13.57
N GLY A 471 -41.55 -12.22 -14.36
CA GLY A 471 -42.92 -11.75 -14.50
C GLY A 471 -43.06 -10.50 -15.36
N SER A 472 -41.98 -10.05 -16.03
CA SER A 472 -42.01 -8.91 -16.94
C SER A 472 -42.75 -9.19 -18.24
N CYS A 473 -43.07 -10.45 -18.57
CA CYS A 473 -43.77 -10.83 -19.80
C CYS A 473 -45.04 -9.98 -20.04
N ALA A 474 -44.98 -9.15 -21.08
CA ALA A 474 -45.98 -8.13 -21.38
C ALA A 474 -46.25 -8.04 -22.89
N GLY A 475 -47.54 -7.98 -23.23
CA GLY A 475 -47.99 -7.87 -24.61
C GLY A 475 -47.82 -9.18 -25.38
N PHE A 476 -48.89 -9.94 -25.53
CA PHE A 476 -48.85 -11.16 -26.35
C PHE A 476 -48.51 -10.85 -27.80
N VAL A 477 -47.68 -11.70 -28.40
CA VAL A 477 -47.49 -11.78 -29.84
C VAL A 477 -48.81 -12.23 -30.45
N VAL A 478 -49.47 -11.30 -31.15
CA VAL A 478 -50.64 -11.59 -31.97
C VAL A 478 -50.19 -11.81 -33.40
N PHE A 479 -50.37 -13.03 -33.90
CA PHE A 479 -50.15 -13.40 -35.29
C PHE A 479 -51.34 -12.99 -36.17
N GLY A 480 -51.05 -12.46 -37.36
CA GLY A 480 -52.04 -12.14 -38.38
C GLY A 480 -51.51 -11.15 -39.40
N CYS A 481 -52.28 -10.84 -40.43
CA CYS A 481 -51.81 -9.93 -41.47
C CYS A 481 -51.58 -8.50 -40.95
N THR A 482 -50.34 -7.99 -41.10
CA THR A 482 -49.95 -6.64 -40.63
C THR A 482 -50.07 -5.55 -41.70
N TYR A 483 -50.43 -5.91 -42.93
CA TYR A 483 -50.47 -5.00 -44.08
C TYR A 483 -51.86 -4.36 -44.20
N GLU A 484 -51.97 -3.06 -43.99
CA GLU A 484 -53.26 -2.32 -44.04
C GLU A 484 -54.03 -2.46 -45.37
N VAL A 485 -53.32 -2.80 -46.46
CA VAL A 485 -53.89 -2.98 -47.81
C VAL A 485 -54.46 -4.38 -48.05
N ALA A 486 -54.23 -5.33 -47.15
CA ALA A 486 -54.76 -6.69 -47.25
C ALA A 486 -56.21 -6.76 -46.76
N ILE A 487 -57.04 -7.59 -47.40
CA ILE A 487 -58.46 -7.74 -47.04
C ILE A 487 -58.68 -8.39 -45.68
N ASN A 488 -57.67 -9.11 -45.19
CA ASN A 488 -57.65 -9.74 -43.87
C ASN A 488 -56.65 -9.06 -42.91
N TYR A 489 -56.32 -7.78 -43.14
CA TYR A 489 -55.56 -6.96 -42.20
C TYR A 489 -56.12 -7.07 -40.79
N ASN A 490 -55.27 -7.38 -39.83
CA ASN A 490 -55.59 -7.43 -38.41
C ASN A 490 -54.85 -6.31 -37.68
N SER A 491 -55.56 -5.28 -37.25
CA SER A 491 -54.98 -4.14 -36.53
C SER A 491 -54.43 -4.49 -35.14
N LEU A 492 -54.73 -5.68 -34.63
CA LEU A 492 -54.15 -6.20 -33.39
C LEU A 492 -52.95 -7.10 -33.66
N ALA A 493 -52.69 -7.50 -34.91
CA ALA A 493 -51.52 -8.30 -35.26
C ALA A 493 -50.25 -7.49 -35.05
N THR A 494 -49.34 -8.10 -34.31
CA THR A 494 -48.01 -7.55 -34.02
C THR A 494 -46.94 -8.20 -34.89
N HIS A 495 -47.25 -9.39 -35.43
CA HIS A 495 -46.34 -10.20 -36.25
C HIS A 495 -47.10 -10.79 -37.43
N ASP A 496 -46.54 -10.62 -38.64
CA ASP A 496 -47.11 -11.19 -39.85
C ASP A 496 -46.94 -12.70 -39.88
N ASP A 497 -48.04 -13.42 -40.11
CA ASP A 497 -48.06 -14.89 -40.19
C ASP A 497 -48.12 -15.40 -41.63
N GLY A 498 -47.93 -14.52 -42.62
CA GLY A 498 -48.05 -14.83 -44.04
C GLY A 498 -49.49 -15.08 -44.50
N SER A 499 -50.50 -14.81 -43.66
CA SER A 499 -51.90 -15.00 -44.05
C SER A 499 -52.44 -13.89 -44.96
N CYS A 500 -51.69 -12.79 -45.19
CA CYS A 500 -52.18 -11.64 -45.94
C CYS A 500 -52.78 -11.98 -47.31
N GLU A 501 -54.06 -11.68 -47.46
CA GLU A 501 -54.80 -11.78 -48.71
C GLU A 501 -54.91 -10.40 -49.33
N VAL A 502 -54.37 -10.21 -50.53
CA VAL A 502 -54.52 -8.96 -51.29
C VAL A 502 -55.59 -9.17 -52.36
N GLU A 503 -56.55 -8.26 -52.46
CA GLU A 503 -57.61 -8.35 -53.47
C GLU A 503 -56.98 -8.23 -54.87
N THR A 504 -57.13 -9.26 -55.71
CA THR A 504 -56.54 -9.37 -57.05
C THR A 504 -57.22 -8.45 -58.09
N GLY A 505 -57.48 -7.20 -57.71
CA GLY A 505 -58.15 -6.18 -58.53
C GLY A 505 -57.60 -4.76 -58.37
N ALA A 506 -56.67 -4.54 -57.45
CA ALA A 506 -55.84 -3.33 -57.43
C ALA A 506 -54.56 -3.62 -58.22
N ALA A 507 -54.11 -2.66 -59.03
CA ALA A 507 -52.85 -2.76 -59.77
C ALA A 507 -51.75 -3.31 -58.85
N CYS A 508 -51.02 -4.31 -59.32
CA CYS A 508 -49.92 -4.90 -58.60
C CYS A 508 -48.87 -3.80 -58.41
N LEU A 509 -48.87 -3.09 -57.28
CA LEU A 509 -48.12 -1.83 -57.12
C LEU A 509 -46.61 -1.98 -57.31
N GLY A 510 -46.10 -3.20 -57.18
CA GLY A 510 -44.70 -3.57 -57.42
C GLY A 510 -44.43 -4.18 -58.80
N ASP A 511 -45.44 -4.34 -59.65
CA ASP A 511 -45.32 -4.67 -61.07
C ASP A 511 -45.13 -3.35 -61.82
N LEU A 512 -43.87 -2.92 -61.90
CA LEU A 512 -43.51 -1.61 -62.46
C LEU A 512 -43.44 -1.64 -63.99
N ASP A 513 -43.46 -2.82 -64.59
CA ASP A 513 -43.50 -3.00 -66.04
C ASP A 513 -44.84 -3.55 -66.59
N ASP A 514 -45.86 -3.69 -65.73
CA ASP A 514 -47.23 -4.15 -66.01
C ASP A 514 -47.28 -5.55 -66.67
N ASP A 515 -46.33 -6.45 -66.38
CA ASP A 515 -46.27 -7.80 -66.96
C ASP A 515 -47.13 -8.85 -66.23
N GLY A 516 -47.73 -8.45 -65.11
CA GLY A 516 -48.58 -9.26 -64.25
C GLY A 516 -47.82 -10.05 -63.17
N LEU A 517 -46.51 -9.84 -63.01
CA LEU A 517 -45.66 -10.45 -61.99
C LEU A 517 -44.93 -9.36 -61.17
N ILE A 518 -44.51 -9.70 -59.95
CA ILE A 518 -43.48 -8.92 -59.24
C ILE A 518 -42.22 -9.78 -59.24
N ALA A 519 -41.25 -9.41 -60.06
CA ALA A 519 -40.02 -10.15 -60.25
C ALA A 519 -38.80 -9.22 -60.28
N THR A 520 -37.62 -9.81 -60.49
CA THR A 520 -36.37 -9.05 -60.59
C THR A 520 -36.42 -7.90 -61.62
N PRO A 521 -37.11 -8.01 -62.77
CA PRO A 521 -37.29 -6.89 -63.70
C PRO A 521 -37.92 -5.65 -63.07
N ASP A 522 -38.94 -5.79 -62.22
CA ASP A 522 -39.58 -4.67 -61.54
C ASP A 522 -38.64 -3.96 -60.58
N LEU A 523 -37.89 -4.73 -59.79
CA LEU A 523 -36.88 -4.18 -58.89
C LEU A 523 -35.80 -3.42 -59.67
N LEU A 524 -35.40 -3.93 -60.84
CA LEU A 524 -34.45 -3.23 -61.71
C LEU A 524 -35.07 -1.96 -62.32
N THR A 525 -36.35 -1.97 -62.65
CA THR A 525 -37.10 -0.79 -63.11
C THR A 525 -37.11 0.29 -62.03
N PHE A 526 -37.41 -0.06 -60.78
CA PHE A 526 -37.32 0.87 -59.65
C PHE A 526 -35.90 1.44 -59.46
N LEU A 527 -34.90 0.56 -59.38
CA LEU A 527 -33.51 0.96 -59.14
C LEU A 527 -32.94 1.83 -60.28
N SER A 528 -33.47 1.70 -61.49
CA SER A 528 -33.03 2.51 -62.64
C SER A 528 -33.39 4.00 -62.50
N VAL A 529 -34.46 4.32 -61.77
CA VAL A 529 -34.93 5.69 -61.53
C VAL A 529 -34.71 6.16 -60.10
N PHE A 530 -34.28 5.26 -59.21
CA PHE A 530 -33.98 5.55 -57.81
C PHE A 530 -32.90 6.62 -57.69
N GLY A 531 -33.24 7.75 -57.06
CA GLY A 531 -32.35 8.90 -56.88
C GLY A 531 -32.43 9.97 -57.97
N LEU A 532 -33.29 9.82 -58.99
CA LEU A 532 -33.60 10.90 -59.92
C LEU A 532 -34.59 11.90 -59.29
N SER A 533 -34.37 13.19 -59.51
CA SER A 533 -35.29 14.24 -59.05
C SER A 533 -36.55 14.27 -59.90
N CYS A 534 -37.72 14.18 -59.27
CA CYS A 534 -39.00 14.42 -59.93
C CYS A 534 -39.22 15.94 -60.06
N GLU A 535 -39.16 16.49 -61.27
CA GLU A 535 -39.74 17.81 -61.60
C GLU A 535 -41.19 17.67 -62.10
#